data_AF-A0A496XUH5-F1
#
_entry.id   AF-A0A496XUH5-F1
#
_cell.length_a   1.000
_cell.length_b   1.000
_cell.length_c   1.000
_cell.angle_alpha   90.00
_cell.angle_beta   90.00
_cell.angle_gamma   90.00
#
_symmetry.space_group_name_H-M   'P 1'
#
loop_
_entity.id
_entity.type
_entity.pdbx_description
1 polymer ?
#
loop_
_entity_poly.entity_id
_entity_poly.type
_entity_poly.pdbx_seq_one_letter_code
_entity_poly.pdbx_strand_id
1 'polypeptide(L)' 'MARRREKKTYTYECTLTGKSFKTTRPAPNPEELISIQAYYELNPDKDDRPEKVKLQLAIEESE' A
#
# COMPACT_ATOMS: atom_id res chain seq x y z
N MET A 1 -12.82 18.07 -30.08
CA MET A 1 -13.15 16.79 -29.42
C MET A 1 -11.97 16.34 -28.57
N ALA A 2 -12.02 16.53 -27.24
CA ALA A 2 -10.92 16.09 -26.37
C ALA A 2 -10.92 14.55 -26.28
N ARG A 3 -9.84 13.91 -26.74
CA ARG A 3 -9.66 12.46 -26.70
C ARG A 3 -9.57 12.03 -25.23
N ARG A 4 -10.64 11.44 -24.69
CA ARG A 4 -10.68 10.93 -23.31
C ARG A 4 -9.69 9.76 -23.22
N ARG A 5 -8.62 9.91 -22.43
CA ARG A 5 -7.69 8.80 -22.16
C ARG A 5 -8.37 7.81 -21.23
N GLU A 6 -8.54 6.57 -21.68
CA GLU A 6 -9.00 5.48 -20.83
C GLU A 6 -7.97 5.24 -19.73
N LYS A 7 -8.40 5.39 -18.47
CA LYS A 7 -7.55 5.11 -17.31
C LYS A 7 -7.66 3.61 -17.01
N LYS A 8 -6.61 2.85 -17.31
CA LYS A 8 -6.51 1.45 -16.88
C LYS A 8 -6.24 1.40 -15.37
N THR A 9 -6.98 0.59 -14.65
CA THR A 9 -6.80 0.33 -13.22
C THR A 9 -6.51 -1.15 -13.02
N TYR A 10 -5.46 -1.45 -12.28
CA TYR A 10 -5.04 -2.79 -11.89
C TYR A 10 -5.38 -2.99 -10.42
N THR A 11 -5.89 -4.17 -10.09
CA THR A 11 -6.18 -4.55 -8.70
C THR A 11 -5.22 -5.66 -8.32
N TYR A 12 -4.56 -5.51 -7.18
CA TYR A 12 -3.62 -6.49 -6.62
C TYR A 12 -3.99 -6.81 -5.19
N GLU A 13 -3.66 -8.00 -4.73
CA GLU A 13 -3.89 -8.44 -3.36
C GLU A 13 -2.55 -8.52 -2.62
N CYS A 14 -2.52 -8.05 -1.38
CA CYS A 14 -1.36 -8.22 -0.50
C CYS A 14 -1.29 -9.68 -0.06
N THR A 15 -0.16 -10.33 -0.27
CA THR A 15 0.03 -11.75 0.08
C THR A 15 -0.03 -12.02 1.57
N LEU A 16 0.33 -11.06 2.42
CA LEU A 16 0.36 -11.22 3.87
C LEU A 16 -0.99 -10.93 4.54
N THR A 17 -1.69 -9.89 4.07
CA THR A 17 -2.90 -9.38 4.75
C THR A 17 -4.19 -9.65 3.98
N GLY A 18 -4.12 -10.17 2.74
CA GLY A 18 -5.28 -10.42 1.87
C GLY A 18 -6.03 -9.14 1.44
N LYS A 19 -5.53 -7.95 1.80
CA LYS A 19 -6.13 -6.67 1.44
C LYS A 19 -5.91 -6.38 -0.04
N SER A 20 -6.95 -5.92 -0.74
CA SER A 20 -6.86 -5.56 -2.16
C SER A 20 -6.59 -4.06 -2.34
N PHE A 21 -5.67 -3.73 -3.25
CA PHE A 21 -5.26 -2.37 -3.57
C PHE A 21 -5.37 -2.13 -5.07
N LYS A 22 -5.79 -0.92 -5.45
CA LYS A 22 -5.94 -0.51 -6.84
C LYS A 22 -4.85 0.49 -7.21
N THR A 23 -4.20 0.27 -8.35
CA THR A 23 -3.19 1.17 -8.90
C THR A 23 -3.42 1.41 -10.39
N THR A 24 -2.95 2.53 -10.91
CA THR A 24 -2.99 2.84 -12.34
C THR A 24 -1.74 2.39 -13.07
N ARG A 25 -0.74 1.88 -12.34
CA ARG A 25 0.54 1.41 -12.86
C ARG A 25 0.65 -0.11 -12.71
N PRO A 26 1.05 -0.85 -13.75
CA PRO A 26 1.30 -2.27 -13.62
C PRO A 26 2.49 -2.51 -12.68
N ALA A 27 2.35 -3.50 -11.80
CA ALA A 27 3.45 -3.96 -10.97
C ALA A 27 4.35 -4.94 -11.74
N PRO A 28 5.69 -4.87 -11.59
CA PRO A 28 6.61 -5.80 -12.24
C PRO A 28 6.46 -7.23 -11.71
N ASN A 29 6.35 -7.39 -10.38
CA ASN A 29 6.18 -8.68 -9.71
C ASN A 29 4.91 -8.66 -8.85
N PRO A 30 3.75 -9.07 -9.38
CA PRO A 30 2.48 -8.99 -8.65
C PRO A 30 2.38 -10.02 -7.50
N GLU A 31 3.08 -11.14 -7.59
CA GLU A 31 3.05 -12.22 -6.58
C GLU A 31 3.83 -11.88 -5.31
N GLU A 32 4.75 -10.91 -5.37
CA GLU A 32 5.57 -10.48 -4.23
C GLU A 32 5.03 -9.19 -3.58
N LEU A 33 3.83 -8.74 -3.98
CA LEU A 33 3.28 -7.50 -3.49
C LEU A 33 2.82 -7.63 -2.03
N ILE A 34 3.35 -6.72 -1.22
CA ILE A 34 3.04 -6.58 0.20
C ILE A 34 2.52 -5.17 0.44
N SER A 35 1.55 -5.03 1.36
CA SER A 35 1.06 -3.71 1.76
C SER A 35 2.15 -2.93 2.50
N ILE A 36 2.10 -1.59 2.41
CA ILE A 36 3.08 -0.72 3.08
C ILE A 36 3.14 -1.00 4.59
N GLN A 37 1.97 -1.22 5.21
CA GLN A 37 1.87 -1.59 6.61
C GLN A 37 2.65 -2.89 6.91
N ALA A 38 2.38 -3.96 6.16
CA ALA A 38 3.02 -5.26 6.38
C ALA A 38 4.52 -5.22 6.07
N TYR A 39 4.97 -4.36 5.15
CA TYR A 39 6.40 -4.12 4.91
C TYR A 39 7.10 -3.55 6.16
N TYR A 40 6.50 -2.55 6.83
CA TYR A 40 7.08 -1.95 8.03
C TYR A 40 6.94 -2.82 9.28
N GLU A 41 5.89 -3.66 9.36
CA GLU A 41 5.78 -4.69 10.41
C GLU A 41 6.95 -5.70 10.32
N LEU A 42 7.41 -6.03 9.11
CA LEU A 42 8.56 -6.92 8.89
C LEU A 42 9.92 -6.21 8.98
N ASN A 43 9.97 -4.90 8.74
CA ASN A 43 11.20 -4.10 8.73
C ASN A 43 11.04 -2.84 9.60
N PRO A 44 10.90 -2.98 10.93
CA PRO A 44 10.67 -1.85 11.83
C PRO A 44 11.84 -0.84 11.85
N ASP A 45 13.06 -1.32 11.59
CA ASP A 45 14.28 -0.52 11.47
C ASP A 45 14.28 0.43 10.26
N LYS A 46 13.47 0.14 9.25
CA LYS A 46 13.35 0.95 8.03
C LYS A 46 12.13 1.87 8.04
N ASP A 47 11.44 1.96 9.17
CA ASP A 47 10.27 2.82 9.29
C ASP A 47 10.66 4.30 9.37
N ASP A 48 10.70 4.92 8.18
CA ASP A 48 10.97 6.33 7.95
C ASP A 48 9.70 7.21 7.98
N ARG A 49 8.55 6.67 8.40
CA ARG A 49 7.30 7.44 8.48
C ARG A 49 7.46 8.63 9.44
N PRO A 50 6.90 9.81 9.10
CA PRO A 50 6.94 10.98 9.98
C PRO A 50 6.31 10.69 11.34
N GLU A 51 6.81 11.34 12.40
CA GLU A 51 6.32 11.15 13.77
C GLU A 51 4.81 11.33 13.90
N LYS A 52 4.25 12.32 13.18
CA LYS A 52 2.80 12.55 13.14
C LYS A 52 2.01 11.33 12.66
N VAL A 53 2.53 10.61 11.66
CA VAL A 53 1.89 9.41 11.10
C VAL A 53 2.02 8.23 12.06
N LYS A 54 3.19 8.08 12.70
CA LYS A 54 3.42 7.05 13.72
C LYS A 54 2.48 7.23 14.92
N LEU A 55 2.29 8.46 15.37
CA LEU A 55 1.35 8.79 16.45
C LEU A 55 -0.10 8.48 16.07
N GLN A 56 -0.52 8.80 14.84
CA GLN A 56 -1.87 8.49 14.37
C GLN A 56 -2.14 6.98 14.33
N LEU A 57 -1.18 6.19 13.85
CA LEU A 57 -1.31 4.74 13.80
C LEU A 57 -1.39 4.12 15.21
N ALA A 58 -0.57 4.60 16.14
CA ALA A 58 -0.60 4.12 17.52
C ALA A 58 -1.94 4.39 18.22
N ILE A 59 -2.64 5.46 17.87
CA ILE A 59 -3.99 5.76 18.37
C ILE A 59 -5.00 4.78 17.76
N GLU A 60 -4.95 4.59 16.44
CA GLU A 60 -5.87 3.70 15.71
C GLU A 60 -5.73 2.23 16.12
N GLU A 61 -4.55 1.77 16.52
CA GLU A 61 -4.33 0.41 17.06
C GLU A 61 -4.84 0.22 18.51
N SER A 62 -5.14 1.30 19.22
CA SER A 62 -5.58 1.26 20.63
C SER A 62 -7.09 1.32 20.84
N GLU A 63 -7.88 1.54 19.78
CA GLU A 63 -9.35 1.49 19.76
C GLU A 63 -9.88 0.09 19.37
#